data_AF-A0A9D2M7Y8-F1
#
_entry.id   AF-A0A9D2M7Y8-F1
#
_cell.length_a   1.000
_cell.length_b   1.000
_cell.length_c   1.000
_cell.angle_alpha   90.00
_cell.angle_beta   90.00
_cell.angle_gamma   90.00
#
_symmetry.space_group_name_H-M   'P 1'
#
loop_
_entity.id
_entity.type
_entity.pdbx_description
1 polymer ?
#
loop_
_entity_poly.entity_id
_entity_poly.type
_entity_poly.pdbx_seq_one_letter_code
_entity_poly.pdbx_strand_id
1 'polypeptide(L)'
;MSFTQKLLLVVALLLCLSLSAGGGWMIHANFAAAVDTALADAAADQERARTSLEDALRGTEQVKETFRAAKNWAGRRTPGADAGFSVLREDGTLVYAAMPEGTAYLDQLRAVQAGAGGAVVSAGKPPALLLAAPLQTGAAENRPQAGLWLVTAYDLSAVWAEQARQLRQFVLIELGTLTAALAAAAAGARALTGPLRRLEAAAHAVEAGD
;
A
#
# COMPACT_ATOMS: atom_id res chain seq x y z
N MET A 1 -36.42 -15.93 -21.32
CA MET A 1 -36.28 -15.05 -20.13
C MET A 1 -37.42 -14.06 -20.10
N SER A 2 -38.10 -13.94 -18.96
CA SER A 2 -39.18 -12.94 -18.80
C SER A 2 -38.61 -11.52 -18.73
N PHE A 3 -39.43 -10.51 -19.08
CA PHE A 3 -39.06 -9.09 -18.99
C PHE A 3 -38.55 -8.71 -17.59
N THR A 4 -39.17 -9.27 -16.55
CA THR A 4 -38.77 -9.12 -15.15
C THR A 4 -37.34 -9.61 -14.91
N GLN A 5 -36.93 -10.76 -15.47
CA GLN A 5 -35.56 -11.28 -15.32
C GLN A 5 -34.52 -10.36 -15.99
N LYS A 6 -34.86 -9.78 -17.15
CA LYS A 6 -33.97 -8.84 -17.85
C LYS A 6 -33.78 -7.54 -17.06
N LEU A 7 -34.87 -6.97 -16.54
CA LEU A 7 -34.83 -5.76 -15.71
C LEU A 7 -33.99 -5.98 -14.44
N LEU A 8 -34.17 -7.14 -13.80
CA LEU A 8 -33.45 -7.52 -12.58
C LEU A 8 -31.94 -7.65 -12.81
N LEU A 9 -31.54 -8.27 -13.92
CA LEU A 9 -30.13 -8.37 -14.31
C LEU A 9 -29.53 -6.99 -14.60
N VAL A 10 -30.26 -6.11 -15.27
CA VAL A 10 -29.79 -4.74 -15.54
C VAL A 10 -29.60 -3.96 -14.24
N VAL A 11 -30.56 -4.03 -13.31
CA VAL A 11 -30.44 -3.35 -12.01
C VAL A 11 -29.29 -3.93 -11.18
N ALA A 12 -29.15 -5.27 -11.12
CA ALA A 12 -28.05 -5.91 -10.42
C ALA A 12 -26.68 -5.54 -11.02
N LEU A 13 -26.59 -5.46 -12.35
CA LEU A 13 -25.37 -5.06 -13.06
C LEU A 13 -25.02 -3.59 -12.81
N LEU A 14 -26.00 -2.69 -12.81
CA LEU A 14 -25.78 -1.27 -12.48
C LEU A 14 -25.37 -1.09 -11.01
N LEU A 15 -25.97 -1.85 -10.09
CA LEU A 15 -25.56 -1.85 -8.68
C LEU A 15 -24.12 -2.36 -8.53
N CYS A 16 -23.79 -3.48 -9.16
CA CYS A 16 -22.43 -4.03 -9.15
C CYS A 16 -21.41 -3.02 -9.69
N LEU A 17 -21.68 -2.41 -10.85
CA LEU A 17 -20.80 -1.40 -11.43
C LEU A 17 -20.62 -0.17 -10.54
N SER A 18 -21.70 0.35 -9.95
CA SER A 18 -21.64 1.53 -9.09
C SER A 18 -20.94 1.26 -7.77
N LEU A 19 -21.20 0.12 -7.13
CA LEU A 19 -20.49 -0.27 -5.91
C LEU A 19 -19.02 -0.55 -6.19
N SER A 20 -18.71 -1.33 -7.23
CA SER A 20 -17.33 -1.71 -7.56
C SER A 20 -16.47 -0.49 -7.92
N ALA A 21 -16.98 0.41 -8.76
CA ALA A 21 -16.27 1.63 -9.12
C ALA A 21 -16.10 2.57 -7.92
N GLY A 22 -17.15 2.80 -7.14
CA GLY A 22 -17.11 3.70 -5.99
C GLY A 22 -16.22 3.18 -4.86
N GLY A 23 -16.36 1.91 -4.50
CA GLY A 23 -15.56 1.28 -3.45
C GLY A 23 -14.10 1.12 -3.84
N GLY A 24 -13.82 0.70 -5.09
CA GLY A 24 -12.47 0.62 -5.61
C GLY A 24 -11.76 1.99 -5.60
N TRP A 25 -12.46 3.05 -6.01
CA TRP A 25 -11.93 4.40 -5.96
C TRP A 25 -11.65 4.87 -4.53
N MET A 26 -12.56 4.64 -3.60
CA MET A 26 -12.39 5.05 -2.20
C MET A 26 -11.23 4.31 -1.51
N ILE A 27 -11.10 2.99 -1.72
CA ILE A 27 -9.99 2.20 -1.19
C ILE A 27 -8.66 2.70 -1.77
N HIS A 28 -8.63 2.99 -3.06
CA HIS A 28 -7.43 3.54 -3.71
C HIS A 28 -7.06 4.91 -3.14
N ALA A 29 -8.02 5.82 -2.98
CA ALA A 29 -7.81 7.14 -2.41
C ALA A 29 -7.30 7.07 -0.96
N ASN A 30 -7.90 6.19 -0.14
CA ASN A 30 -7.47 5.96 1.24
C ASN A 30 -6.04 5.41 1.31
N PHE A 31 -5.72 4.46 0.43
CA PHE A 31 -4.38 3.89 0.34
C PHE A 31 -3.34 4.94 -0.09
N ALA A 32 -3.65 5.74 -1.11
CA ALA A 32 -2.78 6.82 -1.56
C ALA A 32 -2.51 7.82 -0.43
N ALA A 33 -3.55 8.27 0.27
CA ALA A 33 -3.41 9.17 1.41
C ALA A 33 -2.58 8.57 2.57
N ALA A 34 -2.73 7.26 2.82
CA ALA A 34 -1.94 6.56 3.82
C ALA A 34 -0.46 6.45 3.42
N VAL A 35 -0.17 6.21 2.14
CA VAL A 35 1.21 6.22 1.61
C VAL A 35 1.82 7.62 1.69
N ASP A 36 1.08 8.67 1.35
CA ASP A 36 1.54 10.06 1.45
C ASP A 36 1.86 10.46 2.90
N THR A 37 1.02 10.01 3.84
CA THR A 37 1.27 10.21 5.28
C THR A 37 2.54 9.47 5.72
N ALA A 38 2.68 8.21 5.33
CA ALA A 38 3.87 7.42 5.64
C ALA A 38 5.15 8.02 5.02
N LEU A 39 5.06 8.60 3.83
CA LEU A 39 6.15 9.33 3.16
C LEU A 39 6.57 10.56 3.96
N ALA A 40 5.61 11.36 4.44
CA ALA A 40 5.89 12.56 5.21
C ALA A 40 6.56 12.22 6.56
N ASP A 41 6.05 11.21 7.26
CA ASP A 41 6.63 10.72 8.51
C ASP A 41 8.04 10.15 8.28
N ALA A 42 8.20 9.32 7.25
CA ALA A 42 9.49 8.75 6.85
C ALA A 42 10.52 9.82 6.47
N ALA A 43 10.10 10.91 5.80
CA ALA A 43 10.99 12.01 5.45
C ALA A 43 11.48 12.75 6.71
N ALA A 44 10.61 12.97 7.70
CA ALA A 44 10.99 13.58 8.97
C ALA A 44 11.95 12.69 9.77
N ASP A 45 11.72 11.37 9.78
CA ASP A 45 12.63 10.41 10.40
C ASP A 45 13.96 10.29 9.67
N GLN A 46 13.94 10.39 8.33
CA GLN A 46 15.13 10.33 7.51
C GLN A 46 16.06 11.49 7.82
N GLU A 47 15.52 12.69 8.02
CA GLU A 47 16.31 13.86 8.36
C GLU A 47 16.98 13.69 9.74
N ARG A 48 16.24 13.19 10.74
CA ARG A 48 16.80 12.89 12.07
C ARG A 48 17.90 11.81 11.99
N ALA A 49 17.66 10.77 11.20
CA ALA A 49 18.61 9.68 10.99
C ALA A 49 19.88 10.18 10.28
N ARG A 50 19.73 11.05 9.28
CA ARG A 50 20.81 11.67 8.53
C ARG A 50 21.71 12.50 9.46
N THR A 51 21.15 13.44 10.21
CA THR A 51 21.92 14.28 11.13
C THR A 51 22.65 13.45 12.18
N SER A 52 21.97 12.46 12.78
CA SER A 52 22.58 11.58 13.77
C SER A 52 23.73 10.73 13.20
N LEU A 53 23.60 10.25 11.97
CA LEU A 53 24.64 9.49 11.30
C LEU A 53 25.81 10.40 10.87
N GLU A 54 25.55 11.61 10.37
CA GLU A 54 26.59 12.60 10.04
C GLU A 54 27.45 12.93 11.27
N ASP A 55 26.82 13.09 12.44
CA ASP A 55 27.55 13.26 13.71
C ASP A 55 28.42 12.05 14.06
N ALA A 56 27.93 10.83 13.80
CA ALA A 56 28.68 9.59 14.05
C ALA A 56 29.83 9.37 13.05
N LEU A 57 29.71 9.92 11.84
CA LEU A 57 30.71 9.85 10.76
C LEU A 57 31.68 11.04 10.79
N ARG A 58 31.51 12.00 11.70
CA ARG A 58 32.38 13.17 11.78
C ARG A 58 33.83 12.75 12.01
N GLY A 59 34.72 13.18 11.10
CA GLY A 59 36.14 12.88 11.16
C GLY A 59 36.55 11.49 10.64
N THR A 60 35.63 10.71 10.05
CA THR A 60 36.02 9.47 9.35
C THR A 60 36.59 9.80 7.97
N GLU A 61 37.80 9.34 7.68
CA GLU A 61 38.45 9.55 6.38
C GLU A 61 38.57 8.25 5.58
N GLN A 62 38.61 7.10 6.25
CA GLN A 62 38.74 5.81 5.60
C GLN A 62 37.41 5.03 5.57
N VAL A 63 37.18 4.29 4.49
CA VAL A 63 35.96 3.45 4.31
C VAL A 63 35.77 2.48 5.48
N LYS A 64 36.87 1.93 6.02
CA LYS A 64 36.83 1.02 7.18
C LYS A 64 36.36 1.72 8.46
N GLU A 65 36.71 3.00 8.63
CA GLU A 65 36.24 3.82 9.74
C GLU A 65 34.76 4.17 9.57
N THR A 66 34.35 4.56 8.36
CA THR A 66 32.94 4.79 7.98
C THR A 66 32.09 3.55 8.26
N PHE A 67 32.54 2.36 7.85
CA PHE A 67 31.86 1.09 8.14
C PHE A 67 31.73 0.85 9.65
N ARG A 68 32.82 1.03 10.41
CA ARG A 68 32.82 0.79 11.86
C ARG A 68 31.91 1.79 12.58
N ALA A 69 31.93 3.05 12.17
CA ALA A 69 31.08 4.11 12.71
C ALA A 69 29.59 3.84 12.39
N ALA A 70 29.25 3.50 11.14
CA ALA A 70 27.89 3.12 10.75
C ALA A 70 27.39 1.88 11.51
N LYS A 71 28.24 0.85 11.66
CA LYS A 71 27.92 -0.34 12.46
C LYS A 71 27.70 -0.02 13.94
N ASN A 72 28.54 0.82 14.53
CA ASN A 72 28.39 1.25 15.93
C ASN A 72 27.14 2.10 16.12
N TRP A 73 26.82 2.97 15.15
CA TRP A 73 25.58 3.74 15.14
C TRP A 73 24.35 2.81 15.07
N ALA A 74 24.37 1.79 14.21
CA ALA A 74 23.32 0.78 14.14
C ALA A 74 23.09 0.10 15.50
N GLY A 75 24.17 -0.29 16.19
CA GLY A 75 24.08 -0.94 17.51
C GLY A 75 23.60 -0.04 18.65
N ARG A 76 23.54 1.29 18.44
CA ARG A 76 23.01 2.27 19.41
C ARG A 76 21.58 2.68 19.13
N ARG A 77 21.01 2.31 17.98
CA ARG A 77 19.60 2.60 17.68
C ARG A 77 18.72 1.74 18.57
N THR A 78 17.65 2.36 19.09
CA THR A 78 16.67 1.67 19.92
C THR A 78 16.02 0.54 19.12
N PRO A 79 15.94 -0.69 19.66
CA PRO A 79 15.11 -1.74 19.07
C PRO A 79 13.67 -1.23 18.99
N GLY A 80 13.10 -1.16 17.79
CA GLY A 80 11.78 -0.58 17.51
C GLY A 80 11.80 0.65 16.60
N ALA A 81 12.98 1.22 16.30
CA ALA A 81 13.15 2.02 15.08
C ALA A 81 13.32 1.04 13.91
N ASP A 82 12.23 0.41 13.47
CA ASP A 82 12.19 -0.68 12.47
C ASP A 82 12.65 -0.27 11.06
N ALA A 83 13.25 0.91 10.92
CA ALA A 83 13.88 1.35 9.70
C ALA A 83 15.30 0.78 9.56
N GLY A 84 15.42 -0.32 8.82
CA GLY A 84 16.73 -0.78 8.37
C GLY A 84 17.40 0.26 7.46
N PHE A 85 18.72 0.20 7.32
CA PHE A 85 19.44 1.21 6.55
C PHE A 85 20.70 0.65 5.89
N SER A 86 21.21 1.42 4.94
CA SER A 86 22.49 1.19 4.30
C SER A 86 23.19 2.51 4.00
N VAL A 87 24.50 2.42 3.90
CA VAL A 87 25.37 3.52 3.50
C VAL A 87 26.01 3.10 2.18
N LEU A 88 25.74 3.88 1.13
CA LEU A 88 26.31 3.69 -0.20
C LEU A 88 27.22 4.86 -0.53
N ARG A 89 28.18 4.62 -1.41
CA ARG A 89 28.84 5.70 -2.15
C ARG A 89 28.06 6.02 -3.42
N GLU A 90 28.32 7.20 -3.98
CA GLU A 90 27.73 7.70 -5.22
C GLU A 90 28.00 6.78 -6.41
N ASP A 91 29.12 6.05 -6.40
CA ASP A 91 29.45 5.01 -7.40
C ASP A 91 28.63 3.71 -7.22
N GLY A 92 27.74 3.66 -6.23
CA GLY A 92 26.95 2.49 -5.85
C GLY A 92 27.64 1.56 -4.85
N THR A 93 28.91 1.78 -4.51
CA THR A 93 29.63 0.88 -3.60
C THR A 93 28.95 0.83 -2.22
N LEU A 94 28.49 -0.36 -1.83
CA LEU A 94 27.89 -0.59 -0.52
C LEU A 94 28.98 -0.57 0.56
N VAL A 95 28.89 0.40 1.49
CA VAL A 95 29.81 0.51 2.63
C VAL A 95 29.28 -0.31 3.80
N TYR A 96 28.00 -0.14 4.14
CA TYR A 96 27.34 -0.84 5.23
C TYR A 96 25.88 -1.11 4.87
N ALA A 97 25.32 -2.23 5.31
CA ALA A 97 23.89 -2.50 5.23
C ALA A 97 23.41 -3.33 6.42
N ALA A 98 22.31 -2.88 7.00
CA ALA A 98 21.45 -3.62 7.90
C ALA A 98 20.01 -3.36 7.45
N MET A 99 19.67 -3.89 6.28
CA MET A 99 18.36 -3.72 5.65
C MET A 99 17.39 -4.84 6.09
N PRO A 100 16.07 -4.58 6.05
CA PRO A 100 15.07 -5.63 6.26
C PRO A 100 15.23 -6.74 5.22
N GLU A 101 14.89 -7.96 5.61
CA GLU A 101 14.93 -9.11 4.72
C GLU A 101 14.06 -8.87 3.47
N GLY A 102 14.57 -9.25 2.30
CA GLY A 102 13.88 -9.03 1.02
C GLY A 102 14.08 -7.65 0.38
N THR A 103 14.75 -6.69 1.05
CA THR A 103 15.11 -5.41 0.43
C THR A 103 16.24 -5.60 -0.58
N ALA A 104 15.92 -5.55 -1.88
CA ALA A 104 16.91 -5.75 -2.94
C ALA A 104 17.92 -4.59 -3.01
N TYR A 105 19.20 -4.92 -3.23
CA TYR A 105 20.26 -3.91 -3.44
C TYR A 105 19.94 -2.96 -4.61
N LEU A 106 19.34 -3.47 -5.68
CA LEU A 106 18.95 -2.63 -6.83
C LEU A 106 17.92 -1.56 -6.46
N ASP A 107 17.01 -1.84 -5.52
CA ASP A 107 16.04 -0.83 -5.08
C ASP A 107 16.73 0.25 -4.22
N GLN A 108 17.76 -0.12 -3.45
CA GLN A 108 18.59 0.84 -2.71
C GLN A 108 19.35 1.76 -3.68
N LEU A 109 19.93 1.20 -4.75
CA LEU A 109 20.61 1.97 -5.77
C LEU A 109 19.63 2.90 -6.52
N ARG A 110 18.42 2.42 -6.84
CA ARG A 110 17.37 3.27 -7.41
C ARG A 110 16.97 4.41 -6.48
N ALA A 111 16.93 4.18 -5.17
CA ALA A 111 16.65 5.24 -4.20
C ALA A 111 17.75 6.32 -4.25
N VAL A 112 19.02 5.93 -4.30
CA VAL A 112 20.14 6.88 -4.50
C VAL A 112 20.00 7.64 -5.81
N GLN A 113 19.67 6.95 -6.91
CA GLN A 113 19.48 7.57 -8.24
C GLN A 113 18.26 8.49 -8.31
N ALA A 114 17.21 8.24 -7.51
CA ALA A 114 16.06 9.12 -7.39
C ALA A 114 16.42 10.46 -6.69
N GLY A 115 17.54 10.50 -5.98
CA GLY A 115 18.08 11.70 -5.35
C GLY A 115 17.43 12.05 -4.01
N ALA A 116 17.85 13.17 -3.44
CA ALA A 116 17.34 13.66 -2.16
C ALA A 116 15.85 13.99 -2.26
N GLY A 117 15.02 13.32 -1.45
CA GLY A 117 13.56 13.46 -1.48
C GLY A 117 12.86 12.54 -2.49
N GLY A 118 13.61 11.76 -3.27
CA GLY A 118 13.08 10.67 -4.08
C GLY A 118 12.68 9.47 -3.20
N ALA A 119 11.56 8.85 -3.55
CA ALA A 119 11.05 7.67 -2.85
C ALA A 119 10.94 6.47 -3.80
N VAL A 120 11.40 5.31 -3.32
CA VAL A 120 11.30 4.04 -4.05
C VAL A 120 10.60 3.02 -3.17
N VAL A 121 9.53 2.42 -3.66
CA VAL A 121 8.87 1.31 -2.95
C VAL A 121 9.55 0.00 -3.35
N SER A 122 10.13 -0.69 -2.37
CA SER A 122 10.62 -2.05 -2.55
C SER A 122 9.49 -3.05 -2.31
N ALA A 123 9.26 -3.93 -3.29
CA ALA A 123 8.26 -4.99 -3.22
C ALA A 123 8.75 -6.22 -2.42
N GLY A 124 9.73 -6.03 -1.53
CA GLY A 124 10.18 -7.04 -0.58
C GLY A 124 9.04 -7.52 0.33
N LYS A 125 9.34 -8.53 1.16
CA LYS A 125 8.43 -9.00 2.21
C LYS A 125 9.15 -8.85 3.56
N PRO A 126 8.83 -7.80 4.35
CA PRO A 126 7.75 -6.82 4.16
C PRO A 126 8.00 -5.76 3.06
N PRO A 127 6.95 -5.14 2.49
CA PRO A 127 7.11 -4.02 1.58
C PRO A 127 7.71 -2.82 2.34
N ALA A 128 8.66 -2.14 1.72
CA ALA A 128 9.38 -1.05 2.37
C ALA A 128 9.45 0.19 1.48
N LEU A 129 9.33 1.35 2.10
CA LEU A 129 9.59 2.64 1.49
C LEU A 129 11.07 2.97 1.65
N LEU A 130 11.79 3.13 0.55
CA LEU A 130 13.19 3.51 0.55
C LEU A 130 13.33 5.01 0.29
N LEU A 131 14.00 5.70 1.20
CA LEU A 131 14.38 7.11 1.05
C LEU A 131 15.90 7.22 1.06
N ALA A 132 16.43 8.05 0.16
CA ALA A 132 17.86 8.34 0.08
C ALA A 132 18.15 9.79 0.45
N ALA A 133 19.22 10.02 1.20
CA ALA A 133 19.72 11.35 1.48
C ALA A 133 21.26 11.38 1.42
N PRO A 134 21.86 12.42 0.81
CA PRO A 134 23.29 12.58 0.80
C PRO A 134 23.79 12.90 2.22
N LEU A 135 24.93 12.32 2.59
CA LEU A 135 25.59 12.53 3.87
C LEU A 135 26.68 13.58 3.72
N GLN A 136 26.64 14.59 4.59
CA GLN A 136 27.64 15.65 4.69
C GLN A 136 28.65 15.28 5.78
N THR A 137 29.55 14.35 5.45
CA THR A 137 30.73 14.10 6.27
C THR A 137 31.73 15.20 5.93
N GLY A 138 31.95 16.18 6.81
CA GLY A 138 32.85 17.34 6.58
C GLY A 138 34.34 16.97 6.40
N ALA A 139 34.63 16.12 5.44
CA ALA A 139 35.96 15.63 5.10
C ALA A 139 36.82 16.78 4.57
N ALA A 140 38.06 16.85 5.04
CA ALA A 140 39.02 17.89 4.70
C ALA A 140 39.27 17.97 3.18
N GLU A 141 39.52 19.20 2.69
CA GLU A 141 39.71 19.60 1.28
C GLU A 141 40.61 18.67 0.43
N ASN A 142 41.50 17.89 1.05
CA ASN A 142 42.53 17.11 0.35
C ASN A 142 42.22 15.61 0.15
N ARG A 143 41.08 15.10 0.64
CA ARG A 143 40.57 13.76 0.24
C ARG A 143 39.09 13.62 0.63
N PRO A 144 38.15 14.23 -0.11
CA PRO A 144 36.74 14.04 0.17
C PRO A 144 36.38 12.55 0.01
N GLN A 145 35.75 11.96 1.03
CA GLN A 145 34.95 10.75 0.80
C GLN A 145 33.79 11.19 -0.10
N ALA A 146 33.98 11.06 -1.41
CA ALA A 146 33.02 11.53 -2.39
C ALA A 146 31.65 10.86 -2.18
N GLY A 147 30.62 11.69 -2.04
CA GLY A 147 29.21 11.37 -2.17
C GLY A 147 28.74 10.14 -1.39
N LEU A 148 28.78 10.17 -0.05
CA LEU A 148 28.10 9.15 0.74
C LEU A 148 26.58 9.40 0.76
N TRP A 149 25.82 8.32 0.72
CA TRP A 149 24.36 8.33 0.75
C TRP A 149 23.86 7.41 1.86
N LEU A 150 22.94 7.92 2.66
CA LEU A 150 22.13 7.15 3.57
C LEU A 150 20.86 6.70 2.85
N VAL A 151 20.63 5.40 2.77
CA VAL A 151 19.36 4.83 2.35
C VAL A 151 18.70 4.19 3.56
N THR A 152 17.47 4.58 3.87
CA THR A 152 16.66 3.97 4.94
C THR A 152 15.44 3.30 4.35
N ALA A 153 15.01 2.21 4.99
CA ALA A 153 13.87 1.42 4.59
C ALA A 153 12.80 1.49 5.68
N TYR A 154 11.67 2.16 5.42
CA TYR A 154 10.54 2.26 6.33
C TYR A 154 9.51 1.18 6.03
N ASP A 155 9.02 0.49 7.07
CA ASP A 155 8.04 -0.58 6.92
C ASP A 155 6.68 -0.04 6.47
N LEU A 156 6.18 -0.55 5.34
CA LEU A 156 4.85 -0.23 4.81
C LEU A 156 3.83 -1.34 5.08
N SER A 157 4.18 -2.37 5.84
CA SER A 157 3.32 -3.52 6.14
C SER A 157 1.97 -3.12 6.71
N ALA A 158 1.94 -2.14 7.62
CA ALA A 158 0.69 -1.67 8.21
C ALA A 158 -0.26 -1.05 7.16
N VAL A 159 0.30 -0.27 6.22
CA VAL A 159 -0.46 0.38 5.14
C VAL A 159 -1.05 -0.67 4.18
N TRP A 160 -0.26 -1.68 3.80
CA TRP A 160 -0.72 -2.77 2.94
C TRP A 160 -1.71 -3.71 3.65
N ALA A 161 -1.47 -4.02 4.93
CA ALA A 161 -2.38 -4.84 5.72
C ALA A 161 -3.76 -4.17 5.87
N GLU A 162 -3.77 -2.85 6.03
CA GLU A 162 -5.00 -2.06 6.08
C GLU A 162 -5.73 -2.06 4.74
N GLN A 163 -5.03 -1.85 3.62
CA GLN A 163 -5.62 -1.97 2.29
C GLN A 163 -6.25 -3.36 2.06
N ALA A 164 -5.53 -4.42 2.44
CA ALA A 164 -6.03 -5.79 2.33
C ALA A 164 -7.24 -6.05 3.25
N ARG A 165 -7.31 -5.40 4.42
CA ARG A 165 -8.48 -5.43 5.30
C ARG A 165 -9.68 -4.74 4.65
N GLN A 166 -9.49 -3.54 4.09
CA GLN A 166 -10.53 -2.77 3.41
C GLN A 166 -11.08 -3.51 2.19
N LEU A 167 -10.21 -4.09 1.36
CA LEU A 167 -10.61 -4.90 0.21
C LEU A 167 -11.47 -6.10 0.63
N ARG A 168 -11.07 -6.82 1.69
CA ARG A 168 -11.86 -7.95 2.21
C ARG A 168 -13.22 -7.51 2.72
N GLN A 169 -13.28 -6.42 3.48
CA GLN A 169 -14.54 -5.87 3.98
C GLN A 169 -15.45 -5.44 2.83
N PHE A 170 -14.88 -4.77 1.82
CA PHE A 170 -15.62 -4.32 0.65
C PHE A 170 -16.24 -5.48 -0.13
N VAL A 171 -15.48 -6.54 -0.41
CA VAL A 171 -16.02 -7.74 -1.08
C VAL A 171 -17.16 -8.39 -0.30
N LEU A 172 -17.04 -8.46 1.04
CA LEU A 172 -18.11 -9.00 1.88
C LEU A 172 -19.39 -8.16 1.83
N ILE A 173 -19.24 -6.83 1.87
CA ILE A 173 -20.37 -5.89 1.75
C ILE A 173 -21.02 -6.03 0.38
N GLU A 174 -20.23 -6.05 -0.69
CA GLU A 174 -20.71 -6.18 -2.07
C GLU A 174 -21.54 -7.46 -2.26
N LEU A 175 -21.02 -8.62 -1.81
CA LEU A 175 -21.74 -9.89 -1.83
C LEU A 175 -23.05 -9.84 -1.03
N GLY A 176 -23.01 -9.22 0.17
CA GLY A 176 -24.20 -9.04 1.00
C GLY A 176 -25.27 -8.21 0.30
N THR A 177 -24.88 -7.08 -0.30
CA THR A 177 -25.79 -6.21 -1.06
C THR A 177 -26.37 -6.90 -2.29
N LEU A 178 -25.57 -7.65 -3.05
CA LEU A 178 -26.07 -8.40 -4.21
C LEU A 178 -27.07 -9.47 -3.81
N THR A 179 -26.79 -10.20 -2.72
CA THR A 179 -27.69 -11.23 -2.20
C THR A 179 -29.02 -10.62 -1.74
N ALA A 180 -28.97 -9.50 -1.03
CA ALA A 180 -30.15 -8.77 -0.58
C ALA A 180 -30.98 -8.24 -1.76
N ALA A 181 -30.33 -7.68 -2.79
CA ALA A 181 -30.99 -7.19 -4.00
C ALA A 181 -31.70 -8.33 -4.77
N LEU A 182 -31.02 -9.47 -4.94
CA LEU A 182 -31.61 -10.66 -5.58
C LEU A 182 -32.81 -11.20 -4.78
N ALA A 183 -32.70 -11.27 -3.46
CA ALA A 183 -33.78 -11.72 -2.58
C ALA A 183 -35.01 -10.80 -2.65
N ALA A 184 -34.80 -9.48 -2.55
CA ALA A 184 -35.86 -8.49 -2.66
C ALA A 184 -36.58 -8.57 -4.01
N ALA A 185 -35.82 -8.74 -5.09
CA ALA A 185 -36.39 -8.84 -6.42
C ALA A 185 -37.12 -10.17 -6.66
N ALA A 186 -36.64 -11.28 -6.10
CA ALA A 186 -37.37 -12.55 -6.12
C ALA A 186 -38.68 -12.47 -5.34
N ALA A 187 -38.69 -11.78 -4.20
CA ALA A 187 -39.89 -11.52 -3.41
C ALA A 187 -40.90 -10.66 -4.19
N GLY A 188 -40.44 -9.56 -4.81
CA GLY A 188 -41.28 -8.69 -5.64
C GLY A 188 -41.88 -9.42 -6.85
N ALA A 189 -41.09 -10.25 -7.54
CA ALA A 189 -41.56 -11.06 -8.65
C ALA A 189 -42.67 -12.05 -8.22
N ARG A 190 -42.51 -12.70 -7.05
CA ARG A 190 -43.55 -13.57 -6.48
C ARG A 190 -44.81 -12.80 -6.10
N ALA A 191 -44.66 -11.63 -5.48
CA ALA A 191 -45.79 -10.80 -5.08
C ALA A 191 -46.63 -10.31 -6.27
N LEU A 192 -46.00 -9.99 -7.40
CA LEU A 192 -46.69 -9.55 -8.62
C LEU A 192 -47.29 -10.70 -9.44
N THR A 193 -46.63 -11.86 -9.48
CA THR A 193 -47.09 -13.01 -10.27
C THR A 193 -48.12 -13.88 -9.55
N GLY A 194 -48.14 -13.89 -8.22
CA GLY A 194 -49.13 -14.60 -7.41
C GLY A 194 -50.59 -14.23 -7.69
N PRO A 195 -50.98 -12.94 -7.67
CA PRO A 195 -52.36 -12.54 -7.94
C PRO A 195 -52.78 -12.78 -9.39
N LEU A 196 -51.88 -12.61 -10.36
CA LEU A 196 -52.16 -12.90 -11.77
C LEU A 196 -52.45 -14.38 -12.00
N ARG A 197 -51.67 -15.28 -11.39
CA ARG A 197 -51.92 -16.73 -11.47
C ARG A 197 -53.23 -17.14 -10.79
N ARG A 198 -53.62 -16.45 -9.72
CA ARG A 198 -54.92 -16.67 -9.07
C ARG A 198 -56.08 -16.22 -9.95
N LEU A 199 -55.92 -15.13 -10.69
CA LEU A 199 -56.90 -14.65 -11.65
C LEU A 199 -57.00 -15.57 -12.88
N GLU A 200 -55.87 -16.05 -13.41
CA GLU A 200 -55.86 -17.06 -14.49
C GLU A 200 -56.53 -18.37 -14.04
N ALA A 201 -56.20 -18.85 -12.84
CA ALA A 201 -56.82 -20.06 -12.29
C ALA A 201 -58.33 -19.88 -12.05
N ALA A 202 -58.75 -18.71 -11.56
CA ALA A 202 -60.17 -18.40 -11.39
C ALA A 202 -60.89 -18.26 -12.73
N ALA A 203 -60.27 -17.65 -13.74
CA ALA A 203 -60.83 -17.54 -15.08
C ALA A 203 -61.01 -18.91 -15.75
N HIS A 204 -60.01 -19.80 -15.61
CA HIS A 204 -60.14 -21.17 -16.11
C HIS A 204 -61.17 -22.01 -15.35
N ALA A 205 -61.36 -21.79 -14.05
CA ALA A 205 -62.42 -22.45 -13.30
C ALA A 205 -63.82 -22.02 -13.80
N VAL A 206 -63.99 -20.72 -14.08
CA VAL A 206 -65.23 -20.17 -14.66
C VAL A 206 -65.47 -20.70 -16.09
N GLU A 207 -64.43 -20.85 -16.92
CA GLU A 207 -64.55 -21.47 -18.25
C GLU A 207 -64.83 -22.98 -18.19
N ALA A 208 -64.36 -23.67 -17.15
CA ALA A 208 -64.61 -25.09 -16.92
C ALA A 208 -66.03 -25.39 -16.39
N GLY A 209 -66.77 -24.34 -16.00
CA GLY A 209 -68.18 -24.44 -15.61
C GLY A 209 -68.42 -24.77 -14.13
N ASP A 210 -67.45 -24.47 -13.25
CA ASP A 210 -67.63 -24.45 -11.79
C ASP A 210 -68.11 -23.07 -11.28
#